data_AF-A0A7L4R014-F1
#
_entry.id   AF-A0A7L4R014-F1
#
_cell.length_a   1.000
_cell.length_b   1.000
_cell.length_c   1.000
_cell.angle_alpha   90.00
_cell.angle_beta   90.00
_cell.angle_gamma   90.00
#
_symmetry.space_group_name_H-M   'P 1'
#
loop_
_entity.id
_entity.type
_entity.pdbx_description
1 polymer ?
#
loop_
_entity_poly.entity_id
_entity_poly.type
_entity_poly.pdbx_seq_one_letter_code
_entity_poly.pdbx_strand_id
1 'polypeptide(L)'
;MTQKSGIRTPIVAVLGHVDHGKTSLLDRIRGSSVVSTEDGAITQHIGATIVPIEAIRKMSGSMEKMPIRVPGLLFIDTPGHHAFTTLRARGGALADMAILVVDINQGFQPQTIEALQILRTYRTPFVVAATKIDRIHGWRSGKNEPFLTAFARQNDRVKEVVETRIYELVAKLSEFGFSGERFDRVSDFQRNLAIVPISAHTGEGIAELLMVMIGLAQRYMEQDLAYSVDGPGTGTVLEVKEERGLGTTLDVILYDGTLSVGDEIAIARNDGVAVTKVRALLQPRPMKEILVEDRFERVKKVTAAAGIKVSAPNLDGTIAGSPLQAIAGEVETVKERIRKEMEEISVKISPEGLIIKADTIGALEALCNELDAKEIGVMRAEVGPVSRHDLIDVETIKNPFYRVLLAFNTPLLPDAAEMLKDPGYTQVKVFEGRVIYKLVDDYIAWRDEMKRKAEQQRFEQIIMPAKIRVLPHCIFRQSNPAVVGVRVLGGTLRTDVNLIHPDGKKVGHLKSMQLNQENIREAKAGAEVAVSIEGATVGRQVSEGDDLFVDIPERHVKVLEREMQATLPISTQEILGEFTTMKRRSDPFWGK
;
A
#
# COMPACT_ATOMS: atom_id res chain seq x y z
N MET A 1 34.01 -23.90 -21.78
CA MET A 1 32.95 -24.86 -22.13
C MET A 1 31.70 -24.05 -22.42
N THR A 2 31.15 -24.13 -23.62
CA THR A 2 29.89 -23.45 -23.96
C THR A 2 28.78 -24.01 -23.06
N GLN A 3 28.27 -23.19 -22.14
CA GLN A 3 27.13 -23.55 -21.29
C GLN A 3 25.97 -23.96 -22.20
N LYS A 4 25.37 -25.13 -21.95
CA LYS A 4 24.14 -25.52 -22.64
C LYS A 4 23.03 -24.58 -22.18
N SER A 5 22.54 -23.72 -23.07
CA SER A 5 21.36 -22.90 -22.82
C SER A 5 20.09 -23.66 -23.20
N GLY A 6 19.11 -23.65 -22.31
CA GLY A 6 17.76 -24.16 -22.56
C GLY A 6 16.72 -23.07 -22.24
N ILE A 7 15.46 -23.32 -22.60
CA ILE A 7 14.31 -22.49 -22.17
C ILE A 7 13.67 -23.19 -20.98
N ARG A 8 13.63 -22.54 -19.82
CA ARG A 8 12.97 -23.10 -18.63
C ARG A 8 11.47 -22.97 -18.73
N THR A 9 10.77 -23.74 -17.89
CA THR A 9 9.33 -23.60 -17.69
C THR A 9 9.03 -22.21 -17.10
N PRO A 10 8.14 -21.42 -17.71
CA PRO A 10 7.67 -20.15 -17.16
C PRO A 10 6.93 -20.38 -15.84
N ILE A 11 7.20 -19.49 -14.89
CA ILE A 11 6.58 -19.43 -13.58
C ILE A 11 5.34 -18.53 -13.70
N VAL A 12 4.18 -19.09 -13.38
CA VAL A 12 2.88 -18.44 -13.52
C VAL A 12 2.21 -18.28 -12.16
N ALA A 13 2.10 -17.05 -11.67
CA ALA A 13 1.32 -16.79 -10.45
C ALA A 13 -0.19 -16.74 -10.76
N VAL A 14 -1.01 -17.37 -9.93
CA VAL A 14 -2.48 -17.26 -10.01
C VAL A 14 -2.98 -16.37 -8.88
N LEU A 15 -3.53 -15.21 -9.24
CA LEU A 15 -3.94 -14.14 -8.32
C LEU A 15 -5.44 -13.86 -8.44
N GLY A 16 -6.05 -13.22 -7.44
CA GLY A 16 -7.48 -12.88 -7.45
C GLY A 16 -8.13 -12.99 -6.07
N HIS A 17 -9.37 -12.49 -5.97
CA HIS A 17 -10.12 -12.46 -4.72
C HIS A 17 -10.47 -13.85 -4.18
N VAL A 18 -10.83 -13.89 -2.89
CA VAL A 18 -11.37 -15.10 -2.24
C VAL A 18 -12.59 -15.58 -3.05
N ASP A 19 -12.73 -16.89 -3.18
CA ASP A 19 -13.84 -17.54 -3.92
C ASP A 19 -13.98 -17.21 -5.41
N HIS A 20 -13.10 -16.41 -6.03
CA HIS A 20 -13.13 -16.20 -7.49
C HIS A 20 -12.70 -17.43 -8.30
N GLY A 21 -12.23 -18.50 -7.64
CA GLY A 21 -11.97 -19.79 -8.27
C GLY A 21 -10.52 -20.03 -8.72
N LYS A 22 -9.53 -19.43 -8.04
CA LYS A 22 -8.09 -19.68 -8.28
C LYS A 22 -7.73 -21.17 -8.13
N THR A 23 -7.99 -21.73 -6.95
CA THR A 23 -7.73 -23.14 -6.63
C THR A 23 -8.56 -24.06 -7.50
N SER A 24 -9.83 -23.72 -7.77
CA SER A 24 -10.69 -24.51 -8.66
C SER A 24 -10.17 -24.54 -10.09
N LEU A 25 -9.62 -23.44 -10.60
CA LEU A 25 -8.98 -23.38 -11.91
C LEU A 25 -7.76 -24.32 -11.94
N LEU A 26 -6.89 -24.24 -10.93
CA LEU A 26 -5.71 -25.08 -10.85
C LEU A 26 -6.04 -26.57 -10.66
N ASP A 27 -7.02 -26.90 -9.84
CA ASP A 27 -7.59 -28.24 -9.72
C ASP A 27 -8.05 -28.78 -11.06
N ARG A 28 -8.75 -27.94 -11.83
CA ARG A 28 -9.26 -28.34 -13.15
C ARG A 28 -8.15 -28.58 -14.15
N ILE A 29 -7.08 -27.78 -14.11
CA ILE A 29 -5.89 -27.97 -14.94
C ILE A 29 -5.15 -29.24 -14.51
N ARG A 30 -5.02 -29.50 -13.20
CA ARG A 30 -4.38 -30.70 -12.64
C ARG A 30 -5.15 -31.99 -12.90
N GLY A 31 -6.48 -31.92 -13.02
CA GLY A 31 -7.36 -33.09 -13.03
C GLY A 31 -7.47 -33.78 -11.67
N SER A 32 -7.14 -33.08 -10.57
CA SER A 32 -7.29 -33.55 -9.19
C SER A 32 -7.96 -32.47 -8.34
N SER A 33 -8.65 -32.84 -7.24
CA SER A 33 -9.28 -31.86 -6.34
C SER A 33 -8.45 -31.69 -5.07
N VAL A 34 -7.93 -30.47 -4.87
CA VAL A 34 -7.23 -30.00 -3.67
C VAL A 34 -8.19 -29.24 -2.76
N VAL A 35 -9.18 -28.54 -3.31
CA VAL A 35 -10.19 -27.76 -2.54
C VAL A 35 -10.92 -28.64 -1.51
N SER A 36 -11.18 -29.91 -1.81
CA SER A 36 -11.86 -30.83 -0.89
C SER A 36 -10.99 -31.30 0.29
N THR A 37 -9.68 -31.08 0.24
CA THR A 37 -8.72 -31.58 1.23
C THR A 37 -8.18 -30.51 2.17
N GLU A 38 -8.47 -29.22 1.94
CA GLU A 38 -8.07 -28.12 2.81
C GLU A 38 -9.17 -27.79 3.83
N ASP A 39 -8.79 -27.54 5.09
CA ASP A 39 -9.72 -27.14 6.15
C ASP A 39 -10.43 -25.83 5.77
N GLY A 40 -11.76 -25.89 5.70
CA GLY A 40 -12.60 -24.75 5.33
C GLY A 40 -12.64 -24.44 3.83
N ALA A 41 -12.09 -25.30 2.95
CA ALA A 41 -12.09 -25.14 1.49
C ALA A 41 -11.41 -23.84 0.98
N ILE A 42 -10.45 -23.30 1.76
CA ILE A 42 -9.66 -22.12 1.40
C ILE A 42 -8.17 -22.47 1.35
N THR A 43 -7.48 -21.95 0.32
CA THR A 43 -6.03 -22.10 0.19
C THR A 43 -5.30 -21.18 1.15
N GLN A 44 -4.40 -21.75 1.95
CA GLN A 44 -3.67 -21.05 3.02
C GLN A 44 -2.16 -21.01 2.80
N HIS A 45 -1.64 -21.77 1.84
CA HIS A 45 -0.20 -21.91 1.57
C HIS A 45 0.11 -21.67 0.09
N ILE A 46 1.37 -21.35 -0.23
CA ILE A 46 1.80 -21.31 -1.62
C ILE A 46 2.03 -22.73 -2.14
N GLY A 47 1.25 -23.12 -3.16
CA GLY A 47 1.43 -24.35 -3.90
C GLY A 47 2.23 -24.14 -5.18
N ALA A 48 2.99 -25.15 -5.63
CA ALA A 48 3.59 -25.13 -6.97
C ALA A 48 3.19 -26.39 -7.75
N THR A 49 2.76 -26.23 -9.00
CA THR A 49 2.30 -27.32 -9.88
C THR A 49 2.90 -27.17 -11.27
N ILE A 50 3.64 -28.19 -11.73
CA ILE A 50 4.12 -28.24 -13.11
C ILE A 50 3.06 -28.90 -14.00
N VAL A 51 2.71 -28.21 -15.08
CA VAL A 51 1.82 -28.69 -16.14
C VAL A 51 2.64 -28.82 -17.44
N PRO A 52 3.03 -30.04 -17.83
CA PRO A 52 3.83 -30.28 -19.03
C PRO A 52 3.11 -29.87 -20.31
N ILE A 53 3.86 -29.49 -21.34
CA ILE A 53 3.29 -29.07 -22.62
C ILE A 53 2.44 -30.16 -23.27
N GLU A 54 2.78 -31.44 -23.09
CA GLU A 54 2.00 -32.57 -23.60
C GLU A 54 0.61 -32.64 -22.96
N ALA A 55 0.48 -32.30 -21.67
CA ALA A 55 -0.81 -32.25 -21.00
C ALA A 55 -1.66 -31.11 -21.57
N ILE A 56 -1.06 -29.94 -21.79
CA ILE A 56 -1.74 -28.77 -22.36
C ILE A 56 -2.20 -29.05 -23.80
N ARG A 57 -1.36 -29.71 -24.61
CA ARG A 57 -1.72 -30.14 -25.97
C ARG A 57 -2.94 -31.06 -25.99
N LYS A 58 -2.98 -32.04 -25.08
CA LYS A 58 -4.14 -32.94 -24.94
C LYS A 58 -5.43 -32.21 -24.56
N MET A 59 -5.33 -31.18 -23.73
CA MET A 59 -6.49 -30.36 -23.34
C MET A 59 -6.98 -29.44 -24.47
N SER A 60 -6.07 -28.94 -25.30
CA SER A 60 -6.40 -27.98 -26.36
C SER A 60 -6.96 -28.63 -27.63
N GLY A 61 -6.59 -29.88 -27.94
CA GLY A 61 -7.02 -30.61 -29.15
C GLY A 61 -6.59 -29.98 -30.49
N SER A 62 -6.20 -28.69 -30.48
CA SER A 62 -5.94 -27.84 -31.65
C SER A 62 -4.45 -27.49 -31.81
N MET A 63 -3.60 -27.93 -30.87
CA MET A 63 -2.18 -27.55 -30.76
C MET A 63 -1.21 -28.52 -31.44
N GLU A 64 -1.66 -29.58 -32.10
CA GLU A 64 -0.76 -30.59 -32.68
C GLU A 64 0.20 -30.03 -33.75
N LYS A 65 -0.11 -28.86 -34.34
CA LYS A 65 0.64 -28.28 -35.47
C LYS A 65 1.52 -27.07 -35.13
N MET A 66 1.52 -26.56 -33.90
CA MET A 66 2.36 -25.40 -33.55
C MET A 66 3.71 -25.83 -32.97
N PRO A 67 4.84 -25.28 -33.47
CA PRO A 67 6.14 -25.46 -32.83
C PRO A 67 6.13 -24.71 -31.49
N ILE A 68 6.21 -25.47 -30.40
CA ILE A 68 6.26 -24.93 -29.04
C ILE A 68 7.61 -25.30 -28.45
N ARG A 69 8.38 -24.29 -28.06
CA ARG A 69 9.70 -24.39 -27.45
C ARG A 69 9.64 -24.42 -25.93
N VAL A 70 8.58 -23.84 -25.37
CA VAL A 70 8.35 -23.77 -23.93
C VAL A 70 7.99 -25.17 -23.39
N PRO A 71 8.66 -25.68 -22.33
CA PRO A 71 8.44 -27.05 -21.83
C PRO A 71 7.08 -27.31 -21.17
N GLY A 72 6.38 -26.26 -20.73
CA GLY A 72 5.13 -26.35 -19.98
C GLY A 72 4.84 -25.05 -19.25
N LEU A 73 4.11 -25.10 -18.14
CA LEU A 73 3.89 -23.97 -17.23
C LEU A 73 4.03 -24.45 -15.77
N LEU A 74 4.73 -23.68 -14.93
CA LEU A 74 4.82 -23.91 -13.48
C LEU A 74 3.87 -22.94 -12.80
N PHE A 75 2.73 -23.42 -12.35
CA PHE A 75 1.77 -22.59 -11.62
C PHE A 75 2.16 -22.45 -10.16
N ILE A 76 2.11 -21.23 -9.65
CA ILE A 76 2.16 -20.89 -8.24
C ILE A 76 0.73 -20.56 -7.80
N ASP A 77 0.15 -21.41 -6.95
CA ASP A 77 -1.14 -21.12 -6.32
C ASP A 77 -0.92 -20.13 -5.18
N THR A 78 -1.55 -18.96 -5.27
CA THR A 78 -1.45 -17.95 -4.21
C THR A 78 -2.77 -17.87 -3.44
N PRO A 79 -2.71 -17.84 -2.10
CA PRO A 79 -3.91 -17.74 -1.28
C PRO A 79 -4.63 -16.40 -1.48
N GLY A 80 -5.97 -16.44 -1.47
CA GLY A 80 -6.82 -15.28 -1.79
C GLY A 80 -7.16 -14.36 -0.61
N HIS A 81 -6.94 -14.80 0.63
CA HIS A 81 -7.36 -14.05 1.80
C HIS A 81 -6.44 -12.83 2.03
N HIS A 82 -6.99 -11.75 2.59
CA HIS A 82 -6.23 -10.52 2.89
C HIS A 82 -5.02 -10.76 3.79
N ALA A 83 -5.07 -11.79 4.63
CA ALA A 83 -3.97 -12.19 5.51
C ALA A 83 -2.71 -12.65 4.76
N PHE A 84 -2.78 -12.86 3.43
CA PHE A 84 -1.68 -13.43 2.64
C PHE A 84 -1.18 -12.49 1.52
N THR A 85 -1.35 -11.19 1.70
CA THR A 85 -0.80 -10.15 0.81
C THR A 85 0.71 -10.35 0.55
N THR A 86 1.44 -10.77 1.58
CA THR A 86 2.89 -11.08 1.53
C THR A 86 3.19 -12.19 0.52
N LEU A 87 2.35 -13.23 0.48
CA LEU A 87 2.46 -14.36 -0.42
C LEU A 87 2.12 -13.98 -1.87
N ARG A 88 1.17 -13.07 -2.07
CA ARG A 88 0.85 -12.52 -3.40
C ARG A 88 1.96 -11.62 -3.93
N ALA A 89 2.53 -10.75 -3.10
CA ALA A 89 3.66 -9.91 -3.47
C ALA A 89 4.86 -10.78 -3.87
N ARG A 90 5.16 -11.83 -3.09
CA ARG A 90 6.21 -12.81 -3.41
C ARG A 90 5.94 -13.57 -4.70
N GLY A 91 4.70 -14.06 -4.89
CA GLY A 91 4.30 -14.75 -6.10
C GLY A 91 4.42 -13.86 -7.34
N GLY A 92 4.03 -12.59 -7.24
CA GLY A 92 4.13 -11.62 -8.33
C GLY A 92 5.58 -11.25 -8.68
N ALA A 93 6.43 -11.03 -7.68
CA ALA A 93 7.84 -10.71 -7.85
C ALA A 93 8.63 -11.84 -8.53
N LEU A 94 8.31 -13.08 -8.16
CA LEU A 94 8.99 -14.27 -8.67
C LEU A 94 8.45 -14.73 -10.03
N ALA A 95 7.19 -14.46 -10.32
CA ALA A 95 6.55 -14.98 -11.51
C ALA A 95 7.01 -14.26 -12.76
N ASP A 96 7.25 -15.05 -13.81
CA ASP A 96 7.50 -14.53 -15.14
C ASP A 96 6.21 -13.88 -15.68
N MET A 97 5.05 -14.48 -15.39
CA MET A 97 3.75 -13.96 -15.78
C MET A 97 2.64 -14.37 -14.80
N ALA A 98 1.44 -13.81 -14.92
CA ALA A 98 0.34 -14.12 -14.02
C ALA A 98 -1.02 -14.34 -14.68
N ILE A 99 -1.93 -14.98 -13.94
CA ILE A 99 -3.35 -15.08 -14.24
C ILE A 99 -4.11 -14.32 -13.15
N LEU A 100 -4.82 -13.27 -13.52
CA LEU A 100 -5.74 -12.57 -12.64
C LEU A 100 -7.14 -13.18 -12.77
N VAL A 101 -7.57 -13.90 -11.74
CA VAL A 101 -8.84 -14.61 -11.68
C VAL A 101 -9.93 -13.68 -11.15
N VAL A 102 -10.95 -13.44 -11.98
CA VAL A 102 -12.06 -12.55 -11.66
C VAL A 102 -13.37 -13.28 -11.89
N ASP A 103 -14.22 -13.40 -10.87
CA ASP A 103 -15.58 -13.92 -11.07
C ASP A 103 -16.37 -12.93 -11.92
N ILE A 104 -16.81 -13.36 -13.11
CA ILE A 104 -17.55 -12.51 -14.06
C ILE A 104 -18.88 -12.02 -13.48
N ASN A 105 -19.41 -12.67 -12.45
CA ASN A 105 -20.65 -12.29 -11.78
C ASN A 105 -20.45 -11.22 -10.70
N GLN A 106 -19.25 -11.14 -10.13
CA GLN A 106 -18.93 -10.23 -9.01
C GLN A 106 -18.04 -9.05 -9.43
N GLY A 107 -17.32 -9.18 -10.55
CA GLY A 107 -16.40 -8.15 -11.02
C GLY A 107 -15.19 -7.98 -10.09
N PHE A 108 -14.67 -6.76 -10.04
CA PHE A 108 -13.47 -6.45 -9.25
C PHE A 108 -13.83 -6.33 -7.77
N GLN A 109 -13.04 -6.99 -6.93
CA GLN A 109 -13.14 -6.98 -5.47
C GLN A 109 -11.83 -6.44 -4.87
N PRO A 110 -11.77 -6.09 -3.57
CA PRO A 110 -10.60 -5.44 -2.98
C PRO A 110 -9.25 -6.16 -3.24
N GLN A 111 -9.21 -7.50 -3.12
CA GLN A 111 -8.01 -8.31 -3.39
C GLN A 111 -7.69 -8.42 -4.89
N THR A 112 -8.67 -8.26 -5.78
CA THR A 112 -8.40 -8.15 -7.23
C THR A 112 -7.65 -6.85 -7.52
N ILE A 113 -8.05 -5.76 -6.87
CA ILE A 113 -7.37 -4.45 -6.98
C ILE A 113 -5.96 -4.54 -6.41
N GLU A 114 -5.81 -5.13 -5.23
CA GLU A 114 -4.51 -5.37 -4.59
C GLU A 114 -3.59 -6.20 -5.51
N ALA A 115 -4.10 -7.27 -6.13
CA ALA A 115 -3.34 -8.07 -7.08
C ALA A 115 -2.90 -7.27 -8.31
N LEU A 116 -3.75 -6.41 -8.86
CA LEU A 116 -3.39 -5.53 -9.98
C LEU A 116 -2.27 -4.56 -9.63
N GLN A 117 -2.28 -4.00 -8.41
CA GLN A 117 -1.20 -3.14 -7.93
C GLN A 117 0.11 -3.91 -7.81
N ILE A 118 0.10 -5.11 -7.23
CA ILE A 118 1.29 -5.98 -7.14
C ILE A 118 1.85 -6.26 -8.54
N LEU A 119 1.00 -6.66 -9.49
CA LEU A 119 1.41 -6.92 -10.88
C LEU A 119 1.99 -5.69 -11.57
N ARG A 120 1.42 -4.50 -11.30
CA ARG A 120 1.94 -3.23 -11.82
C ARG A 120 3.31 -2.89 -11.24
N THR A 121 3.47 -3.05 -9.94
CA THR A 121 4.71 -2.77 -9.21
C THR A 121 5.87 -3.62 -9.73
N TYR A 122 5.65 -4.92 -9.89
CA TYR A 122 6.66 -5.85 -10.39
C TYR A 122 6.73 -5.91 -11.92
N ARG A 123 5.89 -5.14 -12.63
CA ARG A 123 5.77 -5.14 -14.09
C ARG A 123 5.53 -6.54 -14.67
N THR A 124 4.87 -7.40 -13.92
CA THR A 124 4.60 -8.79 -14.29
C THR A 124 3.52 -8.83 -15.38
N PRO A 125 3.81 -9.35 -16.59
CA PRO A 125 2.80 -9.56 -17.63
C PRO A 125 1.70 -10.49 -17.15
N PHE A 126 0.43 -10.23 -17.50
CA PHE A 126 -0.68 -11.07 -17.02
C PHE A 126 -1.85 -11.18 -18.00
N VAL A 127 -2.69 -12.18 -17.76
CA VAL A 127 -3.94 -12.45 -18.48
C VAL A 127 -5.09 -12.46 -17.46
N VAL A 128 -6.27 -11.97 -17.84
CA VAL A 128 -7.45 -12.00 -16.98
C VAL A 128 -8.28 -13.24 -17.30
N ALA A 129 -8.49 -14.11 -16.31
CA ALA A 129 -9.42 -15.23 -16.41
C ALA A 129 -10.77 -14.81 -15.82
N ALA A 130 -11.76 -14.56 -16.67
CA ALA A 130 -13.12 -14.22 -16.26
C ALA A 130 -13.91 -15.51 -15.96
N THR A 131 -13.95 -15.91 -14.70
CA THR A 131 -14.43 -17.23 -14.26
C THR A 131 -15.93 -17.28 -14.03
N LYS A 132 -16.43 -18.51 -13.84
CA LYS A 132 -17.82 -18.84 -13.47
C LYS A 132 -18.86 -18.38 -14.51
N ILE A 133 -18.52 -18.47 -15.79
CA ILE A 133 -19.49 -18.27 -16.89
C ILE A 133 -20.67 -19.25 -16.81
N ASP A 134 -20.45 -20.44 -16.23
CA ASP A 134 -21.48 -21.46 -15.98
C ASP A 134 -22.57 -21.00 -15.01
N ARG A 135 -22.31 -19.96 -14.19
CA ARG A 135 -23.28 -19.41 -13.25
C ARG A 135 -24.12 -18.27 -13.83
N ILE A 136 -23.89 -17.90 -15.09
CA ILE A 136 -24.73 -16.92 -15.78
C ILE A 136 -26.12 -17.53 -15.96
N HIS A 137 -27.16 -16.83 -15.51
CA HIS A 137 -28.52 -17.36 -15.57
C HIS A 137 -28.94 -17.64 -17.03
N GLY A 138 -29.27 -18.91 -17.31
CA GLY A 138 -29.63 -19.38 -18.64
C GLY A 138 -28.45 -19.90 -19.48
N TRP A 139 -27.22 -19.88 -18.96
CA TRP A 139 -26.06 -20.46 -19.62
C TRP A 139 -26.25 -21.97 -19.84
N ARG A 140 -26.01 -22.41 -21.07
CA ARG A 140 -26.01 -23.83 -21.44
C ARG A 140 -24.58 -24.33 -21.45
N SER A 141 -24.22 -25.08 -20.41
CA SER A 141 -22.87 -25.63 -20.24
C SER A 141 -22.59 -26.83 -21.14
N GLY A 142 -21.34 -26.91 -21.59
CA GLY A 142 -20.74 -28.09 -22.24
C GLY A 142 -19.45 -28.46 -21.52
N LYS A 143 -18.98 -29.70 -21.71
CA LYS A 143 -17.85 -30.23 -20.94
C LYS A 143 -16.54 -30.09 -21.72
N ASN A 144 -15.55 -29.40 -21.15
CA ASN A 144 -14.24 -29.16 -21.79
C ASN A 144 -14.30 -28.51 -23.19
N GLU A 145 -15.32 -27.70 -23.46
CA GLU A 145 -15.47 -27.10 -24.79
C GLU A 145 -14.75 -25.75 -24.89
N PRO A 146 -14.29 -25.36 -26.10
CA PRO A 146 -13.81 -24.02 -26.35
C PRO A 146 -14.88 -22.97 -26.00
N PHE A 147 -14.47 -21.85 -25.41
CA PHE A 147 -15.35 -20.74 -25.08
C PHE A 147 -16.11 -20.24 -26.31
N LEU A 148 -15.46 -20.08 -27.46
CA LEU A 148 -16.14 -19.54 -28.65
C LEU A 148 -17.27 -20.46 -29.13
N THR A 149 -17.06 -21.78 -29.06
CA THR A 149 -18.09 -22.78 -29.36
C THR A 149 -19.23 -22.72 -28.34
N ALA A 150 -18.89 -22.69 -27.04
CA ALA A 150 -19.86 -22.59 -25.97
C ALA A 150 -20.66 -21.27 -26.02
N PHE A 151 -20.04 -20.17 -26.42
CA PHE A 151 -20.65 -18.85 -26.54
C PHE A 151 -21.59 -18.77 -27.75
N ALA A 152 -21.19 -19.31 -28.90
CA ALA A 152 -21.99 -19.29 -30.12
C ALA A 152 -23.36 -19.98 -29.97
N ARG A 153 -23.44 -21.05 -29.18
CA ARG A 153 -24.70 -21.79 -28.93
C ARG A 153 -25.67 -21.11 -27.96
N GLN A 154 -25.24 -20.07 -27.25
CA GLN A 154 -26.11 -19.39 -26.29
C GLN A 154 -27.18 -18.59 -27.02
N ASN A 155 -28.30 -18.35 -26.34
CA ASN A 155 -29.31 -17.42 -26.84
C ASN A 155 -28.83 -15.97 -26.71
N ASP A 156 -29.46 -15.04 -27.44
CA ASP A 156 -29.00 -13.65 -27.54
C ASP A 156 -29.01 -12.95 -26.18
N ARG A 157 -29.99 -13.23 -25.32
CA ARG A 157 -30.05 -12.68 -23.95
C ARG A 157 -28.82 -13.07 -23.13
N VAL A 158 -28.40 -14.34 -23.17
CA VAL A 158 -27.22 -14.81 -22.42
C VAL A 158 -25.94 -14.24 -23.01
N LYS A 159 -25.86 -14.14 -24.35
CA LYS A 159 -24.73 -13.50 -25.04
C LYS A 159 -24.57 -12.05 -24.61
N GLU A 160 -25.66 -11.30 -24.59
CA GLU A 160 -25.68 -9.90 -24.14
C GLU A 160 -25.17 -9.76 -22.71
N VAL A 161 -25.64 -10.60 -21.77
CA VAL A 161 -25.18 -10.57 -20.37
C VAL A 161 -23.67 -10.83 -20.26
N VAL A 162 -23.13 -11.78 -21.02
CA VAL A 162 -21.68 -12.06 -21.04
C VAL A 162 -20.90 -10.85 -21.57
N GLU A 163 -21.34 -10.28 -22.69
CA GLU A 163 -20.68 -9.10 -23.29
C GLU A 163 -20.71 -7.89 -22.34
N THR A 164 -21.86 -7.60 -21.72
CA THR A 164 -21.99 -6.51 -20.74
C THR A 164 -21.00 -6.69 -19.60
N ARG A 165 -20.89 -7.89 -19.04
CA ARG A 165 -19.97 -8.15 -17.92
C ARG A 165 -18.51 -8.09 -18.33
N ILE A 166 -18.15 -8.56 -19.53
CA ILE A 166 -16.80 -8.39 -20.05
C ILE A 166 -16.49 -6.90 -20.23
N TYR A 167 -17.44 -6.11 -20.75
CA TYR A 167 -17.28 -4.67 -20.90
C TYR A 167 -17.09 -3.96 -19.55
N GLU A 168 -17.80 -4.39 -18.50
CA GLU A 168 -17.58 -3.90 -17.13
C GLU A 168 -16.17 -4.20 -16.62
N LEU A 169 -15.62 -5.39 -16.90
CA LEU A 169 -14.23 -5.72 -16.56
C LEU A 169 -13.23 -4.86 -17.34
N VAL A 170 -13.48 -4.59 -18.63
CA VAL A 170 -12.67 -3.68 -19.45
C VAL A 170 -12.67 -2.27 -18.88
N ALA A 171 -13.85 -1.74 -18.54
CA ALA A 171 -13.98 -0.42 -17.93
C ALA A 171 -13.19 -0.34 -16.62
N LYS A 172 -13.27 -1.37 -15.77
CA LYS A 172 -12.51 -1.43 -14.52
C LYS A 172 -11.01 -1.52 -14.74
N LEU A 173 -10.52 -2.31 -15.69
CA LEU A 173 -9.09 -2.32 -16.05
C LEU A 173 -8.61 -0.92 -16.46
N SER A 174 -9.43 -0.19 -17.23
CA SER A 174 -9.11 1.16 -17.69
C SER A 174 -8.99 2.16 -16.54
N GLU A 175 -9.86 2.08 -15.52
CA GLU A 175 -9.76 2.89 -14.29
C GLU A 175 -8.38 2.73 -13.60
N PHE A 176 -7.78 1.54 -13.67
CA PHE A 176 -6.45 1.24 -13.11
C PHE A 176 -5.29 1.45 -14.10
N GLY A 177 -5.57 1.99 -15.29
CA GLY A 177 -4.57 2.32 -16.31
C GLY A 177 -4.17 1.15 -17.22
N PHE A 178 -4.97 0.09 -17.27
CA PHE A 178 -4.75 -1.05 -18.16
C PHE A 178 -5.74 -1.04 -19.32
N SER A 179 -5.27 -1.32 -20.53
CA SER A 179 -6.14 -1.63 -21.67
C SER A 179 -6.39 -3.14 -21.72
N GLY A 180 -7.64 -3.55 -21.94
CA GLY A 180 -7.99 -4.96 -22.00
C GLY A 180 -9.16 -5.21 -22.94
N GLU A 181 -9.25 -6.42 -23.49
CA GLU A 181 -10.31 -6.84 -24.40
C GLU A 181 -10.45 -8.37 -24.37
N ARG A 182 -11.59 -8.90 -24.79
CA ARG A 182 -11.78 -10.35 -24.92
C ARG A 182 -10.74 -10.95 -25.87
N PHE A 183 -10.15 -12.07 -25.47
CA PHE A 183 -8.95 -12.64 -26.10
C PHE A 183 -9.02 -12.81 -27.63
N ASP A 184 -10.21 -13.11 -28.19
CA ASP A 184 -10.44 -13.30 -29.63
C ASP A 184 -10.48 -11.98 -30.44
N ARG A 185 -10.54 -10.84 -29.75
CA ARG A 185 -10.57 -9.49 -30.36
C ARG A 185 -9.25 -8.73 -30.17
N VAL A 186 -8.30 -9.30 -29.44
CA VAL A 186 -6.99 -8.67 -29.20
C VAL A 186 -6.13 -8.76 -30.46
N SER A 187 -5.83 -7.62 -31.07
CA SER A 187 -4.90 -7.52 -32.21
C SER A 187 -3.44 -7.32 -31.78
N ASP A 188 -3.22 -6.65 -30.66
CA ASP A 188 -1.90 -6.36 -30.10
C ASP A 188 -1.85 -6.71 -28.61
N PHE A 189 -1.23 -7.86 -28.33
CA PHE A 189 -1.05 -8.42 -26.98
C PHE A 189 0.04 -7.70 -26.16
N GLN A 190 0.84 -6.79 -26.76
CA GLN A 190 1.77 -5.96 -25.98
C GLN A 190 1.07 -4.78 -25.32
N ARG A 191 -0.03 -4.30 -25.93
CA ARG A 191 -0.77 -3.13 -25.46
C ARG A 191 -2.06 -3.47 -24.72
N ASN A 192 -2.66 -4.62 -25.04
CA ASN A 192 -3.95 -5.02 -24.49
C ASN A 192 -3.84 -6.34 -23.73
N LEU A 193 -4.35 -6.34 -22.51
CA LEU A 193 -4.56 -7.53 -21.72
C LEU A 193 -5.67 -8.39 -22.35
N ALA A 194 -5.41 -9.69 -22.44
CA ALA A 194 -6.43 -10.64 -22.87
C ALA A 194 -7.35 -11.01 -21.71
N ILE A 195 -8.65 -10.90 -21.94
CA ILE A 195 -9.69 -11.41 -21.04
C ILE A 195 -10.21 -12.72 -21.61
N VAL A 196 -9.99 -13.82 -20.90
CA VAL A 196 -10.41 -15.17 -21.30
C VAL A 196 -11.56 -15.63 -20.41
N PRO A 197 -12.79 -15.73 -20.93
CA PRO A 197 -13.91 -16.25 -20.15
C PRO A 197 -13.80 -17.77 -19.99
N ILE A 198 -13.92 -18.24 -18.74
CA ILE A 198 -13.74 -19.65 -18.40
C ILE A 198 -14.76 -20.17 -17.39
N SER A 199 -14.88 -21.49 -17.32
CA SER A 199 -15.46 -22.19 -16.17
C SER A 199 -14.50 -23.25 -15.66
N ALA A 200 -14.02 -23.08 -14.43
CA ALA A 200 -13.27 -24.11 -13.73
C ALA A 200 -14.11 -25.38 -13.48
N HIS A 201 -15.43 -25.23 -13.32
CA HIS A 201 -16.34 -26.33 -13.04
C HIS A 201 -16.57 -27.19 -14.30
N THR A 202 -16.94 -26.59 -15.43
CA THR A 202 -17.26 -27.33 -16.66
C THR A 202 -16.01 -27.61 -17.50
N GLY A 203 -14.97 -26.79 -17.34
CA GLY A 203 -13.74 -26.81 -18.14
C GLY A 203 -13.82 -25.93 -19.40
N GLU A 204 -14.91 -25.21 -19.61
CA GLU A 204 -15.07 -24.32 -20.77
C GLU A 204 -14.00 -23.21 -20.76
N GLY A 205 -13.39 -22.93 -21.91
CA GLY A 205 -12.42 -21.83 -22.09
C GLY A 205 -11.01 -22.05 -21.51
N ILE A 206 -10.77 -23.11 -20.73
CA ILE A 206 -9.46 -23.36 -20.10
C ILE A 206 -8.37 -23.63 -21.15
N ALA A 207 -8.73 -24.29 -22.24
CA ALA A 207 -7.81 -24.54 -23.35
C ALA A 207 -7.28 -23.23 -23.94
N GLU A 208 -8.17 -22.26 -24.20
CA GLU A 208 -7.80 -20.94 -24.70
C GLU A 208 -6.96 -20.15 -23.70
N LEU A 209 -7.28 -20.24 -22.40
CA LEU A 209 -6.46 -19.60 -21.37
C LEU A 209 -5.02 -20.10 -21.42
N LEU A 210 -4.82 -21.42 -21.43
CA LEU A 210 -3.49 -22.02 -21.50
C LEU A 210 -2.78 -21.70 -22.83
N MET A 211 -3.52 -21.65 -23.94
CA MET A 211 -2.98 -21.28 -25.25
C MET A 211 -2.48 -19.84 -25.28
N VAL A 212 -3.26 -18.89 -24.75
CA VAL A 212 -2.84 -17.48 -24.64
C VAL A 212 -1.58 -17.38 -23.79
N MET A 213 -1.53 -18.06 -22.64
CA MET A 213 -0.37 -18.04 -21.75
C MET A 213 0.90 -18.56 -22.44
N ILE A 214 0.83 -19.71 -23.10
CA ILE A 214 1.98 -20.27 -23.85
C ILE A 214 2.39 -19.33 -24.99
N GLY A 215 1.41 -18.77 -25.71
CA GLY A 215 1.68 -17.85 -26.81
C GLY A 215 2.44 -16.60 -26.36
N LEU A 216 2.05 -16.03 -25.22
CA LEU A 216 2.74 -14.89 -24.61
C LEU A 216 4.16 -15.26 -24.16
N ALA A 217 4.31 -16.36 -23.42
CA ALA A 217 5.62 -16.82 -22.94
C ALA A 217 6.60 -17.06 -24.09
N GLN A 218 6.15 -17.78 -25.12
CA GLN A 218 7.00 -18.09 -26.28
C GLN A 218 7.35 -16.85 -27.10
N ARG A 219 6.42 -15.91 -27.28
CA ARG A 219 6.63 -14.77 -28.18
C ARG A 219 7.44 -13.65 -27.54
N TYR A 220 7.25 -13.42 -26.24
CA TYR A 220 7.76 -12.22 -25.59
C TYR A 220 8.83 -12.49 -24.52
N MET A 221 8.99 -13.73 -24.06
CA MET A 221 9.76 -14.03 -22.84
C MET A 221 10.89 -15.04 -23.09
N GLU A 222 11.15 -15.44 -24.35
CA GLU A 222 12.16 -16.45 -24.68
C GLU A 222 13.58 -16.09 -24.16
N GLN A 223 13.91 -14.80 -24.12
CA GLN A 223 15.19 -14.32 -23.57
C GLN A 223 15.24 -14.41 -22.05
N ASP A 224 14.18 -14.00 -21.35
CA ASP A 224 14.10 -14.01 -19.88
C ASP A 224 13.96 -15.44 -19.31
N LEU A 225 13.49 -16.38 -20.14
CA LEU A 225 13.37 -17.79 -19.83
C LEU A 225 14.63 -18.59 -20.20
N ALA A 226 15.66 -17.97 -20.76
CA ALA A 226 16.93 -18.63 -20.99
C ALA A 226 17.61 -18.93 -19.64
N TYR A 227 18.05 -20.16 -19.44
CA TYR A 227 18.69 -20.56 -18.18
C TYR A 227 19.94 -21.43 -18.42
N SER A 228 20.81 -21.46 -17.41
CA SER A 228 22.02 -22.27 -17.44
C SER A 228 21.74 -23.64 -16.82
N VAL A 229 21.65 -24.68 -17.66
CA VAL A 229 21.35 -26.05 -17.20
C VAL A 229 22.41 -26.56 -16.21
N ASP A 230 23.65 -26.10 -16.36
CA ASP A 230 24.83 -26.61 -15.65
C ASP A 230 25.32 -25.69 -14.50
N GLY A 231 24.63 -24.58 -14.22
CA GLY A 231 25.01 -23.62 -13.17
C GLY A 231 24.56 -24.00 -11.76
N PRO A 232 25.10 -23.36 -10.70
CA PRO A 232 24.64 -23.55 -9.32
C PRO A 232 23.18 -23.15 -9.18
N GLY A 233 22.39 -24.00 -8.52
CA GLY A 233 20.98 -23.76 -8.27
C GLY A 233 20.74 -22.44 -7.54
N THR A 234 19.91 -21.57 -8.13
CA THR A 234 19.49 -20.30 -7.54
C THR A 234 17.96 -20.27 -7.50
N GLY A 235 17.42 -19.85 -6.36
CA GLY A 235 16.00 -19.86 -6.11
C GLY A 235 15.59 -18.86 -5.04
N THR A 236 14.29 -18.75 -4.81
CA THR A 236 13.71 -17.90 -3.76
C THR A 236 12.98 -18.76 -2.75
N VAL A 237 13.23 -18.49 -1.47
CA VAL A 237 12.50 -19.13 -0.37
C VAL A 237 11.06 -18.63 -0.38
N LEU A 238 10.10 -19.52 -0.63
CA LEU A 238 8.69 -19.23 -0.53
C LEU A 238 8.22 -19.32 0.91
N GLU A 239 8.40 -20.42 1.60
CA GLU A 239 7.85 -20.60 2.95
C GLU A 239 8.86 -21.34 3.82
N VAL A 240 8.84 -21.05 5.12
CA VAL A 240 9.59 -21.77 6.15
C VAL A 240 8.59 -22.56 6.97
N LYS A 241 8.73 -23.88 7.01
CA LYS A 241 7.77 -24.79 7.66
C LYS A 241 8.47 -25.77 8.58
N GLU A 242 7.82 -26.08 9.70
CA GLU A 242 8.20 -27.19 10.57
C GLU A 242 7.50 -28.46 10.12
N GLU A 243 8.28 -29.48 9.76
CA GLU A 243 7.78 -30.73 9.20
C GLU A 243 8.15 -31.90 10.10
N ARG A 244 7.19 -32.79 10.36
CA ARG A 244 7.40 -33.95 11.23
C ARG A 244 8.44 -34.88 10.62
N GLY A 245 9.54 -35.11 11.36
CA GLY A 245 10.64 -35.98 10.94
C GLY A 245 11.68 -35.33 10.01
N LEU A 246 11.44 -34.11 9.51
CA LEU A 246 12.41 -33.34 8.73
C LEU A 246 12.90 -32.08 9.46
N GLY A 247 12.19 -31.65 10.51
CA GLY A 247 12.43 -30.38 11.21
C GLY A 247 12.06 -29.20 10.34
N THR A 248 12.75 -28.08 10.53
CA THR A 248 12.61 -26.88 9.71
C THR A 248 12.97 -27.18 8.25
N THR A 249 12.06 -26.86 7.34
CA THR A 249 12.21 -27.02 5.90
C THR A 249 11.88 -25.71 5.18
N LEU A 250 12.42 -25.56 3.97
CA LEU A 250 12.14 -24.45 3.09
C LEU A 250 11.35 -24.95 1.89
N ASP A 251 10.21 -24.34 1.60
CA ASP A 251 9.58 -24.43 0.28
C ASP A 251 10.24 -23.37 -0.62
N VAL A 252 10.81 -23.79 -1.75
CA VAL A 252 11.68 -22.96 -2.59
C VAL A 252 11.24 -23.10 -4.05
N ILE A 253 11.22 -21.98 -4.78
CA ILE A 253 11.17 -22.04 -6.25
C ILE A 253 12.58 -21.84 -6.78
N LEU A 254 13.10 -22.89 -7.39
CA LEU A 254 14.34 -22.86 -8.14
C LEU A 254 14.05 -22.29 -9.52
N TYR A 255 14.65 -21.17 -9.89
CA TYR A 255 14.43 -20.50 -11.17
C TYR A 255 15.66 -20.52 -12.09
N ASP A 256 16.85 -20.83 -11.58
CA ASP A 256 18.04 -21.06 -12.40
C ASP A 256 18.93 -22.17 -11.83
N GLY A 257 19.76 -22.76 -12.68
CA GLY A 257 20.74 -23.76 -12.30
C GLY A 257 20.14 -25.08 -11.78
N THR A 258 20.98 -25.81 -11.06
CA THR A 258 20.64 -27.11 -10.49
C THR A 258 21.06 -27.22 -9.03
N LEU A 259 20.18 -27.78 -8.19
CA LEU A 259 20.46 -28.10 -6.79
C LEU A 259 20.47 -29.62 -6.57
N SER A 260 21.46 -30.11 -5.84
CA SER A 260 21.65 -31.52 -5.52
C SER A 260 21.71 -31.76 -4.01
N VAL A 261 21.35 -32.98 -3.60
CA VAL A 261 21.57 -33.42 -2.21
C VAL A 261 23.06 -33.45 -1.92
N GLY A 262 23.46 -32.80 -0.82
CA GLY A 262 24.85 -32.63 -0.45
C GLY A 262 25.48 -31.32 -0.91
N ASP A 263 24.80 -30.49 -1.70
CA ASP A 263 25.28 -29.16 -2.03
C ASP A 263 25.27 -28.27 -0.78
N GLU A 264 26.28 -27.40 -0.67
CA GLU A 264 26.23 -26.28 0.28
C GLU A 264 25.37 -25.18 -0.31
N ILE A 265 24.49 -24.61 0.51
CA ILE A 265 23.60 -23.51 0.15
C ILE A 265 23.83 -22.35 1.09
N ALA A 266 23.77 -21.14 0.55
CA ALA A 266 23.70 -19.90 1.30
C ALA A 266 22.25 -19.39 1.31
N ILE A 267 21.78 -18.95 2.48
CA ILE A 267 20.43 -18.46 2.72
C ILE A 267 20.44 -17.27 3.67
N ALA A 268 19.53 -16.32 3.48
CA ALA A 268 19.36 -15.22 4.40
C ALA A 268 18.51 -15.58 5.61
N ARG A 269 18.94 -15.08 6.77
CA ARG A 269 18.27 -15.22 8.06
C ARG A 269 18.23 -13.87 8.77
N ASN A 270 17.43 -13.78 9.82
CA ASN A 270 17.32 -12.59 10.66
C ASN A 270 18.66 -12.16 11.30
N ASP A 271 19.61 -13.10 11.45
CA ASP A 271 20.93 -12.91 12.04
C ASP A 271 22.08 -12.82 11.02
N GLY A 272 21.77 -12.75 9.71
CA GLY A 272 22.74 -12.63 8.63
C GLY A 272 22.59 -13.72 7.57
N VAL A 273 23.67 -14.09 6.88
CA VAL A 273 23.65 -15.14 5.85
C VAL A 273 24.25 -16.42 6.41
N ALA A 274 23.44 -17.47 6.49
CA ALA A 274 23.88 -18.79 6.92
C ALA A 274 24.29 -19.65 5.72
N VAL A 275 25.23 -20.56 5.98
CA VAL A 275 25.62 -21.61 5.04
C VAL A 275 25.30 -22.94 5.68
N THR A 276 24.64 -23.80 4.90
CA THR A 276 24.24 -25.11 5.36
C THR A 276 24.28 -26.12 4.22
N LYS A 277 24.16 -27.40 4.54
CA LYS A 277 24.26 -28.49 3.57
C LYS A 277 22.91 -29.15 3.35
N VAL A 278 22.51 -29.28 2.09
CA VAL A 278 21.24 -29.92 1.71
C VAL A 278 21.25 -31.39 2.13
N ARG A 279 20.31 -31.77 2.99
CA ARG A 279 20.12 -33.17 3.45
C ARG A 279 19.16 -33.94 2.57
N ALA A 280 18.08 -33.30 2.14
CA ALA A 280 17.08 -33.90 1.28
C ALA A 280 16.42 -32.86 0.38
N LEU A 281 16.09 -33.30 -0.84
CA LEU A 281 15.26 -32.58 -1.78
C LEU A 281 13.99 -33.39 -2.02
N LEU A 282 12.86 -32.71 -1.95
CA LEU A 282 11.53 -33.27 -2.14
C LEU A 282 10.86 -32.50 -3.26
N GLN A 283 10.39 -33.22 -4.28
CA GLN A 283 9.68 -32.63 -5.42
C GLN A 283 8.25 -33.18 -5.45
N PRO A 284 7.23 -32.33 -5.71
CA PRO A 284 5.89 -32.82 -5.98
C PRO A 284 5.88 -33.62 -7.28
N ARG A 285 5.12 -34.72 -7.32
CA ARG A 285 4.88 -35.44 -8.59
C ARG A 285 4.23 -34.50 -9.63
N PRO A 286 4.47 -34.68 -10.94
CA PRO A 286 3.78 -33.90 -11.97
C PRO A 286 2.25 -33.91 -11.78
N MET A 287 1.60 -32.77 -12.03
CA MET A 287 0.16 -32.55 -11.81
C MET A 287 -0.31 -32.69 -10.35
N LYS A 288 0.61 -32.71 -9.38
CA LYS A 288 0.30 -32.68 -7.94
C LYS A 288 0.98 -31.49 -7.26
N GLU A 289 0.43 -31.08 -6.12
CA GLU A 289 0.84 -29.90 -5.35
C GLU A 289 1.72 -30.27 -4.13
N ILE A 290 2.45 -29.29 -3.61
CA ILE A 290 3.41 -29.38 -2.49
C ILE A 290 2.72 -29.57 -1.11
N LEU A 291 1.41 -29.36 -0.95
CA LEU A 291 0.81 -29.20 0.39
C LEU A 291 0.47 -30.48 1.19
N VAL A 292 0.72 -31.70 0.67
CA VAL A 292 0.29 -32.96 1.34
C VAL A 292 1.47 -33.93 1.52
N GLU A 293 1.75 -34.33 2.77
CA GLU A 293 2.89 -35.18 3.19
C GLU A 293 3.05 -36.48 2.35
N ASP A 294 1.96 -37.10 1.92
CA ASP A 294 1.93 -38.38 1.18
C ASP A 294 2.32 -38.30 -0.32
N ARG A 295 2.81 -37.16 -0.82
CA ARG A 295 2.91 -36.90 -2.28
C ARG A 295 4.25 -36.42 -2.80
N PHE A 296 5.27 -36.36 -1.96
CA PHE A 296 6.62 -35.96 -2.37
C PHE A 296 7.49 -37.13 -2.77
N GLU A 297 8.23 -36.96 -3.87
CA GLU A 297 9.31 -37.87 -4.23
C GLU A 297 10.63 -37.29 -3.76
N ARG A 298 11.42 -38.11 -3.06
CA ARG A 298 12.81 -37.79 -2.74
C ARG A 298 13.62 -37.87 -4.02
N VAL A 299 14.25 -36.77 -4.37
CA VAL A 299 15.07 -36.63 -5.57
C VAL A 299 16.51 -36.29 -5.18
N LYS A 300 17.47 -36.77 -5.97
CA LYS A 300 18.90 -36.50 -5.71
C LYS A 300 19.36 -35.16 -6.27
N LYS A 301 18.70 -34.68 -7.32
CA LYS A 301 19.07 -33.52 -8.13
C LYS A 301 17.83 -32.93 -8.77
N VAL A 302 17.67 -31.61 -8.75
CA VAL A 302 16.57 -30.88 -9.38
C VAL A 302 17.11 -29.70 -10.16
N THR A 303 16.66 -29.56 -11.41
CA THR A 303 17.01 -28.45 -12.31
C THR A 303 15.83 -27.49 -12.44
N ALA A 304 16.12 -26.19 -12.54
CA ALA A 304 15.11 -25.15 -12.71
C ALA A 304 14.30 -25.31 -14.02
N ALA A 305 13.05 -24.81 -14.11
CA ALA A 305 12.26 -24.20 -13.03
C ALA A 305 11.47 -25.25 -12.24
N ALA A 306 11.57 -25.23 -10.91
CA ALA A 306 10.92 -26.23 -10.06
C ALA A 306 10.54 -25.68 -8.68
N GLY A 307 9.35 -26.06 -8.20
CA GLY A 307 9.00 -25.95 -6.78
C GLY A 307 9.52 -27.17 -6.03
N ILE A 308 10.36 -26.94 -5.03
CA ILE A 308 11.00 -27.98 -4.23
C ILE A 308 10.86 -27.68 -2.76
N LYS A 309 10.82 -28.73 -1.94
CA LYS A 309 11.02 -28.63 -0.50
C LYS A 309 12.45 -29.06 -0.17
N VAL A 310 13.17 -28.18 0.52
CA VAL A 310 14.58 -28.35 0.90
C VAL A 310 14.63 -28.59 2.40
N SER A 311 15.28 -29.68 2.81
CA SER A 311 15.62 -29.94 4.21
C SER A 311 17.13 -29.82 4.41
N ALA A 312 17.53 -29.03 5.40
CA ALA A 312 18.92 -28.79 5.80
C ALA A 312 18.96 -28.43 7.30
N PRO A 313 20.11 -28.54 7.99
CA PRO A 313 20.22 -28.02 9.35
C PRO A 313 20.26 -26.48 9.37
N ASN A 314 19.97 -25.89 10.53
CA ASN A 314 20.12 -24.45 10.79
C ASN A 314 19.31 -23.56 9.83
N LEU A 315 18.09 -24.00 9.48
CA LEU A 315 17.16 -23.23 8.64
C LEU A 315 16.27 -22.28 9.46
N ASP A 316 16.33 -22.33 10.78
CA ASP A 316 15.51 -21.51 11.68
C ASP A 316 15.78 -20.03 11.50
N GLY A 317 14.74 -19.19 11.45
CA GLY A 317 14.88 -17.75 11.25
C GLY A 317 15.30 -17.35 9.83
N THR A 318 15.22 -18.26 8.85
CA THR A 318 15.31 -17.92 7.42
C THR A 318 14.21 -16.94 7.05
N ILE A 319 14.56 -15.93 6.26
CA ILE A 319 13.62 -14.90 5.82
C ILE A 319 12.88 -15.39 4.58
N ALA A 320 11.56 -15.42 4.63
CA ALA A 320 10.76 -15.80 3.47
C ALA A 320 10.78 -14.67 2.41
N GLY A 321 10.98 -15.04 1.15
CA GLY A 321 11.28 -14.14 0.03
C GLY A 321 12.77 -13.91 -0.20
N SER A 322 13.65 -14.46 0.65
CA SER A 322 15.09 -14.32 0.46
C SER A 322 15.62 -15.23 -0.65
N PRO A 323 16.76 -14.85 -1.27
CA PRO A 323 17.45 -15.72 -2.19
C PRO A 323 18.05 -16.92 -1.47
N LEU A 324 17.99 -18.06 -2.14
CA LEU A 324 18.72 -19.28 -1.84
C LEU A 324 19.68 -19.55 -2.99
N GLN A 325 20.92 -19.87 -2.67
CA GLN A 325 21.90 -20.17 -3.71
C GLN A 325 22.84 -21.31 -3.33
N ALA A 326 22.99 -22.27 -4.24
CA ALA A 326 24.01 -23.30 -4.18
C ALA A 326 25.41 -22.70 -4.35
N ILE A 327 26.35 -23.15 -3.54
CA ILE A 327 27.73 -22.67 -3.53
C ILE A 327 28.57 -23.57 -4.44
N ALA A 328 29.07 -23.01 -5.55
CA ALA A 328 29.99 -23.68 -6.47
C ALA A 328 31.42 -23.09 -6.45
N GLY A 329 31.71 -22.18 -5.52
CA GLY A 329 32.96 -21.43 -5.43
C GLY A 329 33.22 -20.89 -4.02
N GLU A 330 33.83 -19.70 -3.91
CA GLU A 330 34.15 -19.10 -2.62
C GLU A 330 32.89 -18.70 -1.85
N VAL A 331 32.70 -19.29 -0.66
CA VAL A 331 31.54 -19.08 0.22
C VAL A 331 31.26 -17.60 0.48
N GLU A 332 32.30 -16.80 0.79
CA GLU A 332 32.11 -15.39 1.12
C GLU A 332 31.61 -14.56 -0.07
N THR A 333 31.99 -14.90 -1.30
CA THR A 333 31.47 -14.19 -2.49
C THR A 333 29.96 -14.40 -2.65
N VAL A 334 29.46 -15.60 -2.34
CA VAL A 334 28.04 -15.91 -2.40
C VAL A 334 27.30 -15.22 -1.26
N LYS A 335 27.86 -15.23 -0.04
CA LYS A 335 27.27 -14.51 1.10
C LYS A 335 27.17 -13.02 0.82
N GLU A 336 28.22 -12.41 0.29
CA GLU A 336 28.23 -10.97 0.02
C GLU A 336 27.24 -10.61 -1.08
N ARG A 337 27.07 -11.46 -2.09
CA ARG A 337 26.02 -11.29 -3.10
C ARG A 337 24.62 -11.34 -2.47
N ILE A 338 24.34 -12.31 -1.59
CA ILE A 338 23.04 -12.40 -0.90
C ILE A 338 22.83 -11.19 0.02
N ARG A 339 23.84 -10.78 0.80
CA ARG A 339 23.75 -9.57 1.64
C ARG A 339 23.44 -8.35 0.79
N LYS A 340 24.16 -8.18 -0.30
CA LYS A 340 23.95 -7.08 -1.23
C LYS A 340 22.56 -7.13 -1.85
N GLU A 341 22.06 -8.29 -2.25
CA GLU A 341 20.69 -8.44 -2.78
C GLU A 341 19.62 -8.11 -1.71
N MET A 342 19.91 -8.39 -0.44
CA MET A 342 19.06 -7.99 0.68
C MET A 342 19.15 -6.49 1.03
N GLU A 343 20.31 -5.86 0.85
CA GLU A 343 20.50 -4.43 1.06
C GLU A 343 19.98 -3.61 -0.12
N GLU A 344 20.11 -4.14 -1.34
CA GLU A 344 19.65 -3.59 -2.61
C GLU A 344 18.18 -3.92 -2.90
N ILE A 345 17.44 -4.53 -1.96
CA ILE A 345 15.97 -4.51 -1.99
C ILE A 345 15.58 -3.06 -2.25
N SER A 346 15.12 -2.79 -3.48
CA SER A 346 15.23 -1.50 -4.18
C SER A 346 14.28 -0.44 -3.63
N VAL A 347 14.40 -0.16 -2.34
CA VAL A 347 13.59 0.80 -1.63
C VAL A 347 14.23 2.16 -1.79
N LYS A 348 13.51 3.07 -2.42
CA LYS A 348 13.90 4.48 -2.49
C LYS A 348 13.79 5.08 -1.09
N ILE A 349 14.92 5.11 -0.39
CA ILE A 349 15.01 5.75 0.92
C ILE A 349 15.13 7.26 0.75
N SER A 350 14.38 7.99 1.56
CA SER A 350 14.39 9.44 1.66
C SER A 350 15.09 9.88 2.95
N PRO A 351 15.78 11.03 2.96
CA PRO A 351 16.42 11.55 4.18
C PRO A 351 15.41 11.91 5.28
N GLU A 352 14.14 12.09 4.90
CA GLU A 352 13.03 12.33 5.80
C GLU A 352 11.84 11.46 5.36
N GLY A 353 11.20 10.78 6.30
CA GLY A 353 10.12 9.85 5.99
C GLY A 353 9.75 8.94 7.13
N LEU A 354 8.88 7.98 6.82
CA LEU A 354 8.39 6.96 7.75
C LEU A 354 9.45 5.88 8.02
N ILE A 355 9.35 5.25 9.19
CA ILE A 355 10.00 3.96 9.44
C ILE A 355 8.96 2.85 9.21
N ILE A 356 9.33 1.83 8.44
CA ILE A 356 8.45 0.71 8.15
C ILE A 356 9.09 -0.62 8.55
N LYS A 357 8.26 -1.55 9.00
CA LYS A 357 8.62 -2.93 9.35
C LYS A 357 7.68 -3.89 8.67
N ALA A 358 8.20 -4.98 8.11
CA ALA A 358 7.40 -6.06 7.54
C ALA A 358 7.93 -7.43 7.94
N ASP A 359 7.13 -8.47 7.76
CA ASP A 359 7.51 -9.87 8.02
C ASP A 359 8.40 -10.48 6.92
N THR A 360 8.34 -9.92 5.70
CA THR A 360 8.92 -10.51 4.49
C THR A 360 9.45 -9.43 3.56
N ILE A 361 10.44 -9.79 2.74
CA ILE A 361 11.08 -8.87 1.78
C ILE A 361 10.05 -8.29 0.78
N GLY A 362 9.28 -9.15 0.11
CA GLY A 362 8.31 -8.70 -0.90
C GLY A 362 7.20 -7.81 -0.32
N ALA A 363 6.82 -8.00 0.94
CA ALA A 363 5.87 -7.12 1.59
C ALA A 363 6.45 -5.76 1.95
N LEU A 364 7.72 -5.73 2.36
CA LEU A 364 8.46 -4.51 2.60
C LEU A 364 8.55 -3.67 1.31
N GLU A 365 8.94 -4.29 0.20
CA GLU A 365 9.00 -3.66 -1.12
C GLU A 365 7.64 -3.12 -1.57
N ALA A 366 6.59 -3.93 -1.47
CA ALA A 366 5.24 -3.53 -1.87
C ALA A 366 4.75 -2.33 -1.06
N LEU A 367 5.01 -2.29 0.25
CA LEU A 367 4.68 -1.15 1.10
C LEU A 367 5.49 0.10 0.72
N CYS A 368 6.80 -0.03 0.46
CA CYS A 368 7.65 1.08 0.00
C CYS A 368 7.15 1.68 -1.30
N ASN A 369 6.85 0.85 -2.29
CA ASN A 369 6.41 1.30 -3.60
C ASN A 369 5.04 2.00 -3.53
N GLU A 370 4.12 1.51 -2.68
CA GLU A 370 2.85 2.19 -2.45
C GLU A 370 3.04 3.57 -1.79
N LEU A 371 3.97 3.69 -0.84
CA LEU A 371 4.30 4.97 -0.21
C LEU A 371 4.94 5.95 -1.21
N ASP A 372 5.91 5.50 -2.02
CA ASP A 372 6.55 6.34 -3.06
C ASP A 372 5.54 6.79 -4.12
N ALA A 373 4.61 5.92 -4.53
CA ALA A 373 3.53 6.26 -5.45
C ALA A 373 2.60 7.36 -4.92
N LYS A 374 2.50 7.50 -3.59
CA LYS A 374 1.75 8.57 -2.92
C LYS A 374 2.64 9.73 -2.45
N GLU A 375 3.88 9.78 -2.94
CA GLU A 375 4.88 10.80 -2.60
C GLU A 375 5.18 10.88 -1.09
N ILE A 376 5.10 9.76 -0.39
CA ILE A 376 5.41 9.64 1.04
C ILE A 376 6.82 9.07 1.18
N GLY A 377 7.73 9.85 1.77
CA GLY A 377 9.10 9.42 2.02
C GLY A 377 9.17 8.24 2.99
N VAL A 378 10.07 7.30 2.73
CA VAL A 378 10.46 6.22 3.64
C VAL A 378 11.89 6.45 4.08
N MET A 379 12.14 6.64 5.38
CA MET A 379 13.48 6.87 5.92
C MET A 379 14.21 5.57 6.25
N ARG A 380 13.47 4.54 6.66
CA ARG A 380 14.04 3.23 6.99
C ARG A 380 13.02 2.14 6.75
N ALA A 381 13.46 1.02 6.18
CA ALA A 381 12.63 -0.14 5.88
C ALA A 381 13.38 -1.42 6.27
N GLU A 382 12.81 -2.22 7.17
CA GLU A 382 13.47 -3.42 7.67
C GLU A 382 12.50 -4.60 7.81
N VAL A 383 13.02 -5.81 7.67
CA VAL A 383 12.28 -7.06 7.93
C VAL A 383 12.45 -7.46 9.39
N GLY A 384 11.34 -7.81 10.05
CA GLY A 384 11.33 -8.33 11.42
C GLY A 384 10.28 -7.68 12.33
N PRO A 385 10.20 -8.15 13.59
CA PRO A 385 9.31 -7.57 14.60
C PRO A 385 9.73 -6.15 14.98
N VAL A 386 8.76 -5.37 15.47
CA VAL A 386 9.02 -4.01 15.94
C VAL A 386 9.64 -4.06 17.34
N SER A 387 10.84 -3.51 17.46
CA SER A 387 11.59 -3.44 18.72
C SER A 387 11.43 -2.10 19.43
N ARG A 388 11.84 -2.04 20.71
CA ARG A 388 11.91 -0.78 21.45
C ARG A 388 12.86 0.24 20.80
N HIS A 389 13.97 -0.21 20.21
CA HIS A 389 14.90 0.66 19.50
C HIS A 389 14.24 1.35 18.31
N ASP A 390 13.37 0.64 17.59
CA ASP A 390 12.63 1.22 16.47
C ASP A 390 11.75 2.39 16.91
N LEU A 391 11.08 2.29 18.06
CA LEU A 391 10.26 3.38 18.60
C LEU A 391 11.11 4.60 18.99
N ILE A 392 12.27 4.37 19.59
CA ILE A 392 13.22 5.43 19.93
C ILE A 392 13.69 6.15 18.66
N ASP A 393 14.00 5.41 17.60
CA ASP A 393 14.43 6.02 16.34
C ASP A 393 13.33 6.88 15.72
N VAL A 394 12.08 6.41 15.74
CA VAL A 394 10.93 7.21 15.26
C VAL A 394 10.76 8.51 16.06
N GLU A 395 11.00 8.47 17.37
CA GLU A 395 10.93 9.66 18.23
C GLU A 395 11.95 10.75 17.85
N THR A 396 13.10 10.35 17.30
CA THR A 396 14.13 11.32 16.85
C THR A 396 13.73 12.09 15.58
N ILE A 397 12.70 11.65 14.87
CA ILE A 397 12.24 12.28 13.63
C ILE A 397 11.71 13.69 13.94
N LYS A 398 12.26 14.70 13.25
CA LYS A 398 11.94 16.11 13.50
C LYS A 398 10.51 16.46 13.11
N ASN A 399 10.05 15.95 11.98
CA ASN A 399 8.72 16.24 11.45
C ASN A 399 7.65 15.39 12.16
N PRO A 400 6.70 16.01 12.88
CA PRO A 400 5.67 15.30 13.62
C PRO A 400 4.79 14.40 12.73
N PHE A 401 4.64 14.73 11.45
CA PHE A 401 3.85 13.95 10.49
C PHE A 401 4.54 12.65 10.04
N TYR A 402 5.83 12.52 10.34
CA TYR A 402 6.63 11.32 10.08
C TYR A 402 7.05 10.58 11.35
N ARG A 403 6.63 11.02 12.54
CA ARG A 403 6.80 10.28 13.81
C ARG A 403 5.83 9.09 13.89
N VAL A 404 5.90 8.24 12.88
CA VAL A 404 5.01 7.13 12.66
C VAL A 404 5.82 5.90 12.26
N LEU A 405 5.48 4.76 12.86
CA LEU A 405 5.95 3.44 12.43
C LEU A 405 4.80 2.69 11.76
N LEU A 406 5.05 2.17 10.55
CA LEU A 406 4.11 1.24 9.89
C LEU A 406 4.60 -0.21 10.08
N ALA A 407 3.81 -1.01 10.78
CA ALA A 407 4.07 -2.43 11.03
C ALA A 407 3.14 -3.29 10.16
N PHE A 408 3.69 -3.87 9.10
CA PHE A 408 2.95 -4.70 8.17
C PHE A 408 3.13 -6.19 8.47
N ASN A 409 2.05 -6.85 8.88
CA ASN A 409 1.97 -8.26 9.21
C ASN A 409 3.07 -8.75 10.20
N THR A 410 3.59 -7.85 11.04
CA THR A 410 4.69 -8.14 11.96
C THR A 410 4.32 -7.73 13.38
N PRO A 411 4.63 -8.55 14.41
CA PRO A 411 4.26 -8.24 15.79
C PRO A 411 5.19 -7.19 16.41
N LEU A 412 4.68 -6.53 17.45
CA LEU A 412 5.50 -5.75 18.38
C LEU A 412 6.12 -6.68 19.42
N LEU A 413 7.40 -6.48 19.71
CA LEU A 413 8.04 -7.15 20.84
C LEU A 413 7.42 -6.66 22.17
N PRO A 414 7.44 -7.50 23.23
CA PRO A 414 6.78 -7.17 24.49
C PRO A 414 7.19 -5.82 25.09
N ASP A 415 8.48 -5.47 25.01
CA ASP A 415 9.04 -4.21 25.49
C ASP A 415 8.57 -2.99 24.69
N ALA A 416 8.46 -3.13 23.37
CA ALA A 416 7.88 -2.10 22.49
C ALA A 416 6.38 -1.89 22.77
N ALA A 417 5.65 -2.99 22.95
CA ALA A 417 4.22 -2.96 23.24
C ALA A 417 3.91 -2.35 24.62
N GLU A 418 4.76 -2.61 25.63
CA GLU A 418 4.65 -1.97 26.95
C GLU A 418 4.90 -0.46 26.87
N MET A 419 5.92 -0.02 26.11
CA MET A 419 6.24 1.40 25.93
C MET A 419 5.09 2.19 25.31
N LEU A 420 4.36 1.61 24.34
CA LEU A 420 3.19 2.25 23.72
C LEU A 420 1.94 2.27 24.61
N LYS A 421 1.88 1.43 25.65
CA LYS A 421 0.78 1.43 26.62
C LYS A 421 0.94 2.50 27.71
N ASP A 422 2.14 3.05 27.87
CA ASP A 422 2.40 4.13 28.81
C ASP A 422 1.63 5.40 28.37
N PRO A 423 0.69 5.92 29.18
CA PRO A 423 -0.06 7.14 28.85
C PRO A 423 0.83 8.37 28.65
N GLY A 424 2.06 8.37 29.18
CA GLY A 424 3.05 9.42 28.96
C GLY A 424 3.73 9.35 27.59
N TYR A 425 3.66 8.20 26.90
CA TYR A 425 4.33 7.97 25.62
C TYR A 425 3.37 8.26 24.44
N THR A 426 3.32 9.53 24.02
CA THR A 426 2.39 10.03 22.98
C THR A 426 3.08 10.55 21.72
N GLN A 427 4.42 10.58 21.73
CA GLN A 427 5.25 11.16 20.68
C GLN A 427 5.29 10.35 19.38
N VAL A 428 5.01 9.05 19.45
CA VAL A 428 5.10 8.11 18.32
C VAL A 428 3.75 7.45 18.11
N LYS A 429 3.31 7.39 16.84
CA LYS A 429 2.13 6.64 16.44
C LYS A 429 2.55 5.37 15.72
N VAL A 430 2.02 4.22 16.12
CA VAL A 430 2.22 2.96 15.38
C VAL A 430 0.91 2.59 14.68
N PHE A 431 1.01 2.23 13.41
CA PHE A 431 -0.08 1.59 12.66
C PHE A 431 0.29 0.14 12.39
N GLU A 432 -0.59 -0.76 12.81
CA GLU A 432 -0.47 -2.20 12.54
C GLU A 432 -1.50 -2.59 11.48
N GLY A 433 -1.08 -3.33 10.46
CA GLY A 433 -1.97 -3.72 9.38
C GLY A 433 -1.55 -5.01 8.70
N ARG A 434 -2.52 -5.69 8.09
CA ARG A 434 -2.28 -6.86 7.22
C ARG A 434 -2.59 -6.59 5.74
N VAL A 435 -3.05 -5.37 5.44
CA VAL A 435 -3.45 -4.93 4.11
C VAL A 435 -2.75 -3.60 3.82
N ILE A 436 -1.94 -3.58 2.76
CA ILE A 436 -0.99 -2.49 2.47
C ILE A 436 -1.73 -1.16 2.26
N TYR A 437 -2.69 -1.11 1.33
CA TYR A 437 -3.40 0.13 1.01
C TYR A 437 -4.15 0.70 2.22
N LYS A 438 -4.81 -0.17 3.01
CA LYS A 438 -5.52 0.27 4.21
C LYS A 438 -4.55 0.88 5.23
N LEU A 439 -3.40 0.24 5.43
CA LEU A 439 -2.36 0.74 6.33
C LEU A 439 -1.86 2.12 5.90
N VAL A 440 -1.64 2.31 4.60
CA VAL A 440 -1.21 3.59 4.02
C VAL A 440 -2.32 4.65 4.10
N ASP A 441 -3.57 4.28 3.80
CA ASP A 441 -4.73 5.17 3.85
C ASP A 441 -5.04 5.61 5.30
N ASP A 442 -4.92 4.69 6.27
CA ASP A 442 -5.06 4.99 7.70
C ASP A 442 -4.01 6.00 8.15
N TYR A 443 -2.76 5.87 7.67
CA TYR A 443 -1.71 6.87 7.89
C TYR A 443 -2.06 8.22 7.24
N ILE A 444 -2.49 8.24 5.99
CA ILE A 444 -2.84 9.49 5.28
C ILE A 444 -3.98 10.22 5.99
N ALA A 445 -5.03 9.50 6.36
CA ALA A 445 -6.18 10.06 7.08
C ALA A 445 -5.74 10.68 8.41
N TRP A 446 -4.87 10.00 9.17
CA TRP A 446 -4.31 10.53 10.40
C TRP A 446 -3.44 11.76 10.16
N ARG A 447 -2.54 11.71 9.17
CA ARG A 447 -1.63 12.81 8.82
C ARG A 447 -2.41 14.07 8.45
N ASP A 448 -3.44 13.93 7.63
CA ASP A 448 -4.24 15.04 7.14
C ASP A 448 -5.10 15.63 8.27
N GLU A 449 -5.62 14.80 9.17
CA GLU A 449 -6.30 15.26 10.38
C GLU A 449 -5.34 16.01 11.33
N MET A 450 -4.11 15.52 11.51
CA MET A 450 -3.09 16.19 12.31
C MET A 450 -2.68 17.54 11.71
N LYS A 451 -2.55 17.62 10.38
CA LYS A 451 -2.32 18.89 9.67
C LYS A 451 -3.47 19.86 9.91
N ARG A 452 -4.71 19.41 9.76
CA ARG A 452 -5.91 20.23 9.99
C ARG A 452 -5.97 20.78 11.41
N LYS A 453 -5.68 19.97 12.42
CA LYS A 453 -5.62 20.42 13.82
C LYS A 453 -4.51 21.43 14.08
N ALA A 454 -3.31 21.17 13.55
CA ALA A 454 -2.19 22.10 13.68
C ALA A 454 -2.50 23.44 13.02
N GLU A 455 -3.16 23.42 11.86
CA GLU A 455 -3.58 24.62 11.14
C GLU A 455 -4.68 25.38 11.90
N GLN A 456 -5.68 24.69 12.43
CA GLN A 456 -6.74 25.30 13.23
C GLN A 456 -6.19 25.96 14.50
N GLN A 457 -5.29 25.29 15.23
CA GLN A 457 -4.64 25.87 16.41
C GLN A 457 -3.79 27.09 16.04
N ARG A 458 -3.12 27.06 14.88
CA ARG A 458 -2.37 28.21 14.35
C ARG A 458 -3.28 29.40 14.12
N PHE A 459 -4.48 29.19 13.57
CA PHE A 459 -5.46 30.26 13.31
C PHE A 459 -6.16 30.77 14.58
N GLU A 460 -6.45 29.91 15.56
CA GLU A 460 -7.09 30.32 16.81
C GLU A 460 -6.25 31.30 17.64
N GLN A 461 -4.91 31.22 17.53
CA GLN A 461 -3.97 32.13 18.21
C GLN A 461 -3.79 33.49 17.50
N ILE A 462 -4.38 33.68 16.32
CA ILE A 462 -4.28 34.93 15.59
C ILE A 462 -5.19 35.97 16.22
N ILE A 463 -4.60 37.13 16.52
CA ILE A 463 -5.33 38.30 17.03
C ILE A 463 -6.12 38.90 15.85
N MET A 464 -7.45 38.83 15.94
CA MET A 464 -8.36 39.30 14.90
C MET A 464 -8.45 40.84 14.89
N PRO A 465 -8.63 41.46 13.71
CA PRO A 465 -8.89 42.89 13.63
C PRO A 465 -10.22 43.24 14.29
N ALA A 466 -10.22 44.30 15.09
CA ALA A 466 -11.45 44.94 15.55
C ALA A 466 -11.23 46.44 15.78
N LYS A 467 -12.29 47.20 15.53
CA LYS A 467 -12.38 48.63 15.85
C LYS A 467 -13.58 48.84 16.77
N ILE A 468 -13.38 49.57 17.85
CA ILE A 468 -14.41 49.87 18.84
C ILE A 468 -14.55 51.37 19.05
N ARG A 469 -15.74 51.80 19.47
CA ARG A 469 -16.01 53.17 19.91
C ARG A 469 -16.42 53.19 21.37
N VAL A 470 -15.81 54.07 22.15
CA VAL A 470 -16.23 54.32 23.54
C VAL A 470 -17.55 55.08 23.55
N LEU A 471 -18.57 54.52 24.18
CA LEU A 471 -19.91 55.11 24.21
C LEU A 471 -19.97 56.30 25.18
N PRO A 472 -20.57 57.43 24.78
CA PRO A 472 -20.79 58.55 25.67
C PRO A 472 -21.64 58.16 26.89
N HIS A 473 -21.36 58.78 28.04
CA HIS A 473 -22.05 58.57 29.31
C HIS A 473 -22.03 57.11 29.82
N CYS A 474 -21.14 56.27 29.30
CA CYS A 474 -21.03 54.85 29.66
C CYS A 474 -19.69 54.54 30.35
N ILE A 475 -19.22 55.46 31.21
CA ILE A 475 -18.03 55.25 32.05
C ILE A 475 -18.48 54.69 33.41
N PHE A 476 -18.18 53.42 33.66
CA PHE A 476 -18.52 52.74 34.92
C PHE A 476 -17.39 52.82 35.95
N ARG A 477 -16.13 52.87 35.49
CA ARG A 477 -14.95 53.06 36.32
C ARG A 477 -13.86 53.80 35.54
N GLN A 478 -13.27 54.83 36.13
CA GLN A 478 -12.30 55.69 35.45
C GLN A 478 -10.90 55.05 35.28
N SER A 479 -10.43 54.22 36.20
CA SER A 479 -9.11 53.56 36.12
C SER A 479 -9.01 52.36 37.06
N ASN A 480 -7.96 51.56 36.90
CA ASN A 480 -7.61 50.39 37.74
C ASN A 480 -8.73 49.36 37.98
N PRO A 481 -9.13 48.59 36.94
CA PRO A 481 -9.02 48.89 35.51
C PRO A 481 -10.12 49.88 35.09
N ALA A 482 -9.92 50.60 33.97
CA ALA A 482 -11.00 51.42 33.41
C ALA A 482 -12.12 50.50 32.91
N VAL A 483 -13.37 50.78 33.26
CA VAL A 483 -14.54 50.03 32.80
C VAL A 483 -15.45 50.96 32.03
N VAL A 484 -15.57 50.71 30.72
CA VAL A 484 -16.30 51.58 29.79
C VAL A 484 -17.22 50.75 28.90
N GLY A 485 -18.38 51.29 28.54
CA GLY A 485 -19.24 50.75 27.50
C GLY A 485 -18.66 51.07 26.12
N VAL A 486 -18.57 50.08 25.25
CA VAL A 486 -18.06 50.25 23.89
C VAL A 486 -19.00 49.60 22.88
N ARG A 487 -19.05 50.16 21.67
CA ARG A 487 -19.67 49.53 20.50
C ARG A 487 -18.59 49.00 19.56
N VAL A 488 -18.69 47.74 19.15
CA VAL A 488 -17.81 47.17 18.12
C VAL A 488 -18.25 47.74 16.77
N LEU A 489 -17.41 48.56 16.13
CA LEU A 489 -17.71 49.17 14.84
C LEU A 489 -17.48 48.20 13.68
N GLY A 490 -16.47 47.33 13.79
CA GLY A 490 -16.11 46.38 12.75
C GLY A 490 -15.14 45.32 13.27
N GLY A 491 -15.12 44.16 12.61
CA GLY A 491 -14.30 43.03 13.00
C GLY A 491 -14.83 42.26 14.21
N THR A 492 -13.93 41.53 14.88
CA THR A 492 -14.24 40.62 15.98
C THR A 492 -13.36 40.94 17.18
N LEU A 493 -13.94 41.55 18.21
CA LEU A 493 -13.24 41.89 19.45
C LEU A 493 -13.14 40.65 20.35
N ARG A 494 -11.95 40.36 20.85
CA ARG A 494 -11.71 39.28 21.84
C ARG A 494 -11.10 39.84 23.12
N THR A 495 -11.23 39.10 24.21
CA THR A 495 -10.48 39.38 25.46
C THR A 495 -9.00 39.09 25.28
N ASP A 496 -8.16 39.62 26.18
CA ASP A 496 -6.70 39.42 26.21
C ASP A 496 -5.97 40.03 25.00
N VAL A 497 -6.41 41.23 24.58
CA VAL A 497 -5.81 41.97 23.46
C VAL A 497 -5.41 43.38 23.89
N ASN A 498 -4.38 43.93 23.25
CA ASN A 498 -4.00 45.32 23.47
C ASN A 498 -4.82 46.26 22.58
N LEU A 499 -5.08 47.46 23.08
CA LEU A 499 -5.80 48.51 22.37
C LEU A 499 -4.88 49.69 22.07
N ILE A 500 -5.11 50.30 20.91
CA ILE A 500 -4.31 51.36 20.32
C ILE A 500 -5.26 52.42 19.77
N HIS A 501 -4.88 53.68 19.97
CA HIS A 501 -5.58 54.82 19.40
C HIS A 501 -5.20 55.01 17.91
N PRO A 502 -6.07 55.59 17.05
CA PRO A 502 -5.79 55.85 15.63
C PRO A 502 -4.52 56.66 15.33
N ASP A 503 -3.96 57.35 16.33
CA ASP A 503 -2.68 58.08 16.24
C ASP A 503 -1.45 57.21 16.55
N GLY A 504 -1.64 55.91 16.80
CA GLY A 504 -0.58 54.94 17.09
C GLY A 504 -0.27 54.74 18.57
N LYS A 505 -0.84 55.54 19.48
CA LYS A 505 -0.53 55.45 20.91
C LYS A 505 -1.21 54.26 21.58
N LYS A 506 -0.48 53.59 22.48
CA LYS A 506 -1.00 52.50 23.29
C LYS A 506 -2.01 53.03 24.31
N VAL A 507 -3.16 52.36 24.42
CA VAL A 507 -4.23 52.71 25.36
C VAL A 507 -4.18 51.82 26.60
N GLY A 508 -4.16 50.51 26.40
CA GLY A 508 -4.18 49.54 27.49
C GLY A 508 -4.48 48.13 27.02
N HIS A 509 -4.68 47.22 27.96
CA HIS A 509 -4.93 45.81 27.71
C HIS A 509 -6.38 45.44 28.09
N LEU A 510 -7.15 44.93 27.13
CA LEU A 510 -8.52 44.50 27.35
C LEU A 510 -8.53 43.17 28.09
N LYS A 511 -8.88 43.19 29.37
CA LYS A 511 -8.86 42.03 30.27
C LYS A 511 -10.14 41.19 30.20
N SER A 512 -11.30 41.85 30.21
CA SER A 512 -12.59 41.18 30.23
C SER A 512 -13.67 42.00 29.53
N MET A 513 -14.70 41.31 29.07
CA MET A 513 -15.89 41.89 28.45
C MET A 513 -17.16 41.31 29.07
N GLN A 514 -18.19 42.14 29.21
CA GLN A 514 -19.49 41.74 29.71
C GLN A 514 -20.61 42.23 28.80
N LEU A 515 -21.59 41.35 28.58
CA LEU A 515 -22.84 41.65 27.90
C LEU A 515 -23.97 41.13 28.80
N ASN A 516 -24.93 41.97 29.16
CA ASN A 516 -26.05 41.59 30.03
C ASN A 516 -25.62 40.91 31.35
N GLN A 517 -24.54 41.41 31.97
CA GLN A 517 -23.93 40.85 33.20
C GLN A 517 -23.27 39.47 33.05
N GLU A 518 -23.21 38.91 31.84
CA GLU A 518 -22.49 37.67 31.55
C GLU A 518 -21.10 37.98 30.96
N ASN A 519 -20.08 37.25 31.43
CA ASN A 519 -18.73 37.36 30.88
C ASN A 519 -18.68 36.69 29.51
N ILE A 520 -18.27 37.43 28.49
CA ILE A 520 -18.11 36.94 27.12
C ILE A 520 -16.65 37.03 26.69
N ARG A 521 -16.21 36.11 25.83
CA ARG A 521 -14.83 36.10 25.28
C ARG A 521 -14.72 36.80 23.93
N GLU A 522 -15.83 36.97 23.22
CA GLU A 522 -15.87 37.50 21.87
C GLU A 522 -17.11 38.39 21.65
N ALA A 523 -16.94 39.50 20.93
CA ALA A 523 -18.01 40.41 20.51
C ALA A 523 -17.83 40.81 19.04
N LYS A 524 -18.89 40.70 18.23
CA LYS A 524 -18.89 41.01 16.79
C LYS A 524 -19.35 42.44 16.52
N ALA A 525 -19.10 42.95 15.32
CA ALA A 525 -19.59 44.25 14.85
C ALA A 525 -21.08 44.48 15.17
N GLY A 526 -21.41 45.67 15.67
CA GLY A 526 -22.73 46.07 16.14
C GLY A 526 -22.99 45.78 17.63
N ALA A 527 -22.23 44.89 18.27
CA ALA A 527 -22.42 44.58 19.69
C ALA A 527 -21.99 45.76 20.58
N GLU A 528 -22.76 45.99 21.64
CA GLU A 528 -22.45 46.94 22.71
C GLU A 528 -22.13 46.18 23.98
N VAL A 529 -20.92 46.35 24.49
CA VAL A 529 -20.38 45.53 25.60
C VAL A 529 -19.65 46.42 26.59
N ALA A 530 -19.70 46.08 27.87
CA ALA A 530 -18.84 46.71 28.87
C ALA A 530 -17.47 46.03 28.84
N VAL A 531 -16.39 46.80 28.73
CA VAL A 531 -15.02 46.27 28.66
C VAL A 531 -14.18 46.81 29.81
N SER A 532 -13.32 45.94 30.35
CA SER A 532 -12.34 46.28 31.36
C SER A 532 -10.97 46.44 30.71
N ILE A 533 -10.43 47.66 30.71
CA ILE A 533 -9.14 48.00 30.10
C ILE A 533 -8.13 48.29 31.22
N GLU A 534 -7.16 47.40 31.36
CA GLU A 534 -6.04 47.53 32.28
C GLU A 534 -4.98 48.49 31.71
N GLY A 535 -4.44 49.39 32.55
CA GLY A 535 -3.46 50.40 32.16
C GLY A 535 -4.03 51.67 31.52
N ALA A 536 -5.34 51.72 31.25
CA ALA A 536 -6.01 52.92 30.76
C ALA A 536 -6.64 53.75 31.90
N THR A 537 -6.59 55.08 31.78
CA THR A 537 -7.36 56.02 32.60
C THR A 537 -8.25 56.87 31.69
N VAL A 538 -9.55 56.89 32.00
CA VAL A 538 -10.54 57.69 31.27
C VAL A 538 -10.28 59.18 31.48
N GLY A 539 -10.24 59.96 30.39
CA GLY A 539 -9.83 61.37 30.36
C GLY A 539 -8.33 61.60 30.14
N ARG A 540 -7.53 60.53 30.01
CA ARG A 540 -6.09 60.63 29.69
C ARG A 540 -5.69 59.76 28.50
N GLN A 541 -5.83 58.44 28.60
CA GLN A 541 -5.50 57.50 27.51
C GLN A 541 -6.71 57.16 26.64
N VAL A 542 -7.92 57.33 27.19
CA VAL A 542 -9.19 57.02 26.52
C VAL A 542 -10.23 58.04 26.94
N SER A 543 -11.05 58.50 26.02
CA SER A 543 -12.14 59.46 26.24
C SER A 543 -13.44 58.95 25.64
N GLU A 544 -14.56 59.53 26.06
CA GLU A 544 -15.86 59.22 25.43
C GLU A 544 -15.84 59.64 23.95
N GLY A 545 -16.37 58.77 23.09
CA GLY A 545 -16.37 58.99 21.64
C GLY A 545 -15.10 58.55 20.92
N ASP A 546 -14.02 58.18 21.64
CA ASP A 546 -12.80 57.70 21.01
C ASP A 546 -13.03 56.39 20.24
N ASP A 547 -12.46 56.33 19.04
CA ASP A 547 -12.31 55.09 18.29
C ASP A 547 -10.98 54.44 18.67
N LEU A 548 -10.99 53.14 18.97
CA LEU A 548 -9.80 52.36 19.29
C LEU A 548 -9.70 51.14 18.37
N PHE A 549 -8.47 50.75 18.04
CA PHE A 549 -8.18 49.51 17.32
C PHE A 549 -7.57 48.47 18.24
N VAL A 550 -7.77 47.20 17.90
CA VAL A 550 -6.96 46.10 18.45
C VAL A 550 -5.54 46.18 17.89
N ASP A 551 -4.53 46.13 18.76
CA ASP A 551 -3.11 46.16 18.37
C ASP A 551 -2.69 44.78 17.87
N ILE A 552 -2.78 44.58 16.56
CA ILE A 552 -2.42 43.32 15.91
C ILE A 552 -0.90 43.25 15.75
N PRO A 553 -0.22 42.19 16.24
CA PRO A 553 1.21 41.99 15.98
C PRO A 553 1.52 41.84 14.49
N GLU A 554 2.67 42.35 14.06
CA GLU A 554 3.09 42.30 12.65
C GLU A 554 3.02 40.88 12.06
N ARG A 555 3.46 39.87 12.83
CA ARG A 555 3.40 38.46 12.42
C ARG A 555 1.97 37.98 12.10
N HIS A 556 0.97 38.48 12.80
CA HIS A 556 -0.43 38.10 12.60
C HIS A 556 -1.02 38.83 11.40
N VAL A 557 -0.63 40.10 11.18
CA VAL A 557 -1.02 40.85 9.98
C VAL A 557 -0.56 40.14 8.70
N LYS A 558 0.67 39.60 8.67
CA LYS A 558 1.17 38.84 7.51
C LYS A 558 0.30 37.63 7.19
N VAL A 559 -0.11 36.88 8.21
CA VAL A 559 -1.01 35.71 8.02
C VAL A 559 -2.41 36.17 7.59
N LEU A 560 -2.93 37.24 8.19
CA LEU A 560 -4.26 37.78 7.85
C LEU A 560 -4.33 38.28 6.40
N GLU A 561 -3.33 39.02 5.91
CA GLU A 561 -3.30 39.53 4.53
C GLU A 561 -2.95 38.43 3.51
N ARG A 562 -1.99 37.53 3.81
CA ARG A 562 -1.51 36.55 2.82
C ARG A 562 -2.35 35.28 2.75
N GLU A 563 -2.85 34.80 3.89
CA GLU A 563 -3.45 33.47 4.00
C GLU A 563 -4.98 33.52 4.28
N MET A 564 -5.48 34.57 4.96
CA MET A 564 -6.88 34.64 5.39
C MET A 564 -7.71 35.72 4.68
N GLN A 565 -7.11 36.60 3.86
CA GLN A 565 -7.80 37.80 3.38
C GLN A 565 -9.09 37.49 2.60
N ALA A 566 -9.11 36.41 1.81
CA ALA A 566 -10.28 35.99 1.04
C ALA A 566 -11.42 35.40 1.90
N THR A 567 -11.13 34.91 3.11
CA THR A 567 -12.12 34.27 4.00
C THR A 567 -12.62 35.19 5.10
N LEU A 568 -11.98 36.34 5.33
CA LEU A 568 -12.41 37.34 6.30
C LEU A 568 -13.71 38.04 5.86
N PRO A 569 -14.65 38.33 6.77
CA PRO A 569 -15.81 39.19 6.47
C PRO A 569 -15.38 40.57 5.95
N ILE A 570 -16.17 41.18 5.07
CA ILE A 570 -15.87 42.49 4.45
C ILE A 570 -15.52 43.55 5.51
N SER A 571 -16.34 43.67 6.55
CA SER A 571 -16.07 44.62 7.66
C SER A 571 -14.73 44.36 8.35
N THR A 572 -14.30 43.11 8.49
CA THR A 572 -13.00 42.76 9.09
C THR A 572 -11.84 43.12 8.15
N GLN A 573 -12.02 42.95 6.84
CA GLN A 573 -11.04 43.37 5.83
C GLN A 573 -10.85 44.88 5.83
N GLU A 574 -11.94 45.65 5.92
CA GLU A 574 -11.91 47.11 6.00
C GLU A 574 -11.15 47.57 7.25
N ILE A 575 -11.45 47.01 8.42
CA ILE A 575 -10.74 47.33 9.67
C ILE A 575 -9.26 46.95 9.61
N LEU A 576 -8.91 45.81 9.02
CA LEU A 576 -7.51 45.42 8.79
C LEU A 576 -6.80 46.42 7.86
N GLY A 577 -7.48 46.87 6.80
CA GLY A 577 -6.97 47.90 5.88
C GLY A 577 -6.74 49.25 6.57
N GLU A 578 -7.69 49.71 7.40
CA GLU A 578 -7.53 50.92 8.21
C GLU A 578 -6.34 50.80 9.17
N PHE A 579 -6.26 49.68 9.89
CA PHE A 579 -5.20 49.42 10.87
C PHE A 579 -3.81 49.37 10.23
N THR A 580 -3.66 48.64 9.12
CA THR A 580 -2.39 48.53 8.41
C THR A 580 -2.00 49.86 7.77
N THR A 581 -2.95 50.61 7.20
CA THR A 581 -2.69 51.97 6.67
C THR A 581 -2.17 52.88 7.77
N MET A 582 -2.77 52.83 8.97
CA MET A 582 -2.31 53.57 10.14
C MET A 582 -0.86 53.20 10.50
N LYS A 583 -0.54 51.92 10.68
CA LYS A 583 0.83 51.49 11.04
C LYS A 583 1.85 51.80 9.94
N ARG A 584 1.45 51.72 8.67
CA ARG A 584 2.30 51.97 7.50
C ARG A 584 2.60 53.46 7.25
N ARG A 585 1.86 54.38 7.89
CA ARG A 585 2.22 55.81 7.90
C ARG A 585 3.52 56.08 8.64
N SER A 586 3.79 55.33 9.72
CA SER A 586 5.04 55.42 10.48
C SER A 586 6.15 54.50 9.93
N ASP A 587 5.80 53.34 9.37
CA ASP A 587 6.75 52.39 8.80
C ASP A 587 6.17 51.75 7.51
N PRO A 588 6.56 52.22 6.31
CA PRO A 588 6.00 51.78 5.02
C PRO A 588 6.13 50.29 4.70
N PHE A 589 7.02 49.57 5.39
CA PHE A 589 7.26 48.14 5.20
C PHE A 589 6.59 47.26 6.27
N TRP A 590 5.96 47.88 7.27
CA TRP A 590 5.33 47.18 8.38
C TRP A 590 4.25 46.22 7.90
N GLY A 591 4.40 44.93 8.26
CA GLY A 591 3.42 43.89 7.95
C GLY A 591 3.40 43.43 6.49
N LYS A 592 4.35 43.86 5.64
CA LYS A 592 4.49 43.36 4.27
C LYS A 592 5.25 42.04 4.18
#